data_AF-A0A2T0BMV3-F1
#
_entry.id   AF-A0A2T0BMV3-F1
#
_cell.length_a   1.000
_cell.length_b   1.000
_cell.length_c   1.000
_cell.angle_alpha   90.00
_cell.angle_beta   90.00
_cell.angle_gamma   90.00
#
_symmetry.space_group_name_H-M   'P 1'
#
loop_
_entity.id
_entity.type
_entity.pdbx_description
1 polymer ?
#
loop_
_entity_poly.entity_id
_entity_poly.type
_entity_poly.pdbx_seq_one_letter_code
_entity_poly.pdbx_strand_id
1 'polypeptide(L)'
;MSNSKICESADKVLQNFINSLDDVETSHHRMDSQKIKCNFGQLGICCKLCANGPCRITPKAPKGVCGANADTIVARNFLRAVAAGSGCYIHVLENTARNLKSLGKTGGEIKGIHALDRLSHNRIRSS
;
A
#
# COMPACT_ATOMS: atom_id res chain seq x y z
N MET A 1 -24.73 -4.65 -24.01
CA MET A 1 -23.30 -4.55 -23.64
C MET A 1 -22.90 -5.90 -23.10
N SER A 2 -21.88 -6.57 -23.65
CA SER A 2 -21.10 -7.58 -22.91
C SER A 2 -20.11 -8.24 -23.87
N ASN A 3 -18.88 -7.74 -23.84
CA ASN A 3 -17.70 -8.57 -24.03
C ASN A 3 -16.58 -7.90 -23.23
N SER A 4 -16.78 -7.80 -21.92
CA SER A 4 -15.87 -7.12 -21.03
C SER A 4 -14.68 -8.04 -20.77
N LYS A 5 -13.68 -7.98 -21.66
CA LYS A 5 -12.47 -8.78 -21.56
C LYS A 5 -11.77 -8.50 -20.23
N ILE A 6 -11.72 -9.49 -19.35
CA ILE A 6 -10.93 -9.43 -18.12
C ILE A 6 -9.48 -9.84 -18.36
N CYS A 7 -8.56 -9.35 -17.51
CA CYS A 7 -7.21 -9.89 -17.49
C CYS A 7 -7.20 -11.34 -16.99
N GLU A 8 -6.28 -12.14 -17.55
CA GLU A 8 -6.13 -13.54 -17.14
C GLU A 8 -5.75 -13.65 -15.66
N SER A 9 -6.35 -14.63 -14.98
CA SER A 9 -6.06 -14.96 -13.59
C SER A 9 -5.54 -16.40 -13.49
N ALA A 10 -4.57 -16.62 -12.60
CA ALA A 10 -4.15 -17.97 -12.22
C ALA A 10 -5.24 -18.69 -11.40
N ASP A 11 -6.03 -17.93 -10.62
CA ASP A 11 -7.21 -18.43 -9.94
C ASP A 11 -8.40 -18.46 -10.92
N LYS A 12 -8.71 -19.66 -11.40
CA LYS A 12 -9.79 -19.89 -12.36
C LYS A 12 -11.18 -19.84 -11.72
N VAL A 13 -11.30 -20.12 -10.42
CA VAL A 13 -12.58 -19.99 -9.70
C VAL A 13 -12.97 -18.52 -9.64
N LEU A 14 -12.04 -17.66 -9.23
CA LEU A 14 -12.23 -16.22 -9.24
C LEU A 14 -12.48 -15.69 -10.65
N GLN A 15 -11.72 -16.17 -11.64
CA GLN A 15 -11.89 -15.76 -13.04
C GLN A 15 -13.32 -16.06 -13.55
N ASN A 16 -13.81 -17.26 -13.30
CA ASN A 16 -15.15 -17.70 -13.70
C ASN A 16 -16.24 -16.91 -12.96
N PHE A 17 -16.04 -16.65 -11.66
CA PHE A 17 -16.95 -15.81 -10.89
C PHE A 17 -17.04 -14.40 -11.48
N ILE A 18 -15.91 -13.74 -11.73
CA ILE A 18 -15.90 -12.39 -12.32
C ILE A 18 -16.55 -12.38 -13.71
N ASN A 19 -16.27 -13.39 -14.54
CA ASN A 19 -16.90 -13.52 -15.86
C ASN A 19 -18.42 -13.69 -15.78
N SER A 20 -18.96 -14.21 -14.67
CA SER A 20 -20.40 -14.37 -14.49
C SER A 20 -21.12 -13.07 -14.10
N LEU A 21 -20.38 -11.98 -13.86
CA LEU A 21 -20.93 -10.68 -13.47
C LEU A 21 -21.11 -9.78 -14.71
N ASP A 22 -22.26 -9.88 -15.38
CA ASP A 22 -22.51 -9.17 -16.65
C ASP A 22 -22.58 -7.64 -16.52
N ASP A 23 -23.04 -7.12 -15.38
CA ASP A 23 -23.28 -5.68 -15.17
C ASP A 23 -22.35 -5.03 -14.12
N VAL A 24 -21.26 -5.70 -13.74
CA VAL A 24 -20.33 -5.20 -12.70
C VAL A 24 -18.91 -5.09 -13.23
N GLU A 25 -18.41 -3.85 -13.29
CA GLU A 25 -17.00 -3.60 -13.59
C GLU A 25 -16.12 -3.87 -12.35
N THR A 26 -15.09 -4.70 -12.53
CA THR A 26 -14.13 -5.08 -11.48
C THR A 26 -12.71 -4.58 -11.81
N SER A 27 -11.78 -4.76 -10.88
CA SER A 27 -10.36 -4.45 -11.12
C SER A 27 -9.78 -5.23 -12.32
N HIS A 28 -10.23 -6.46 -12.56
CA HIS A 28 -9.74 -7.29 -13.67
C HIS A 28 -10.16 -6.74 -15.04
N HIS A 29 -11.34 -6.11 -15.12
CA HIS A 29 -11.80 -5.41 -16.31
C HIS A 29 -10.95 -4.16 -16.59
N ARG A 30 -10.63 -3.38 -15.53
CA ARG A 30 -9.83 -2.15 -15.65
C ARG A 30 -8.37 -2.40 -16.01
N MET A 31 -7.85 -3.62 -15.86
CA MET A 31 -6.46 -3.90 -16.19
C MET A 31 -6.16 -3.76 -17.69
N ASP A 32 -7.08 -4.18 -18.57
CA ASP A 32 -6.88 -4.07 -20.03
C ASP A 32 -6.92 -2.61 -20.50
N SER A 33 -7.87 -1.82 -20.00
CA SER A 33 -7.97 -0.38 -20.34
C SER A 33 -6.75 0.41 -19.85
N GLN A 34 -6.07 -0.07 -18.80
CA GLN A 34 -4.87 0.52 -18.24
C GLN A 34 -3.59 -0.24 -18.63
N LYS A 35 -3.59 -1.09 -19.67
CA LYS A 35 -2.43 -1.94 -20.00
C LYS A 35 -1.16 -1.14 -20.33
N ILE A 36 -1.30 0.02 -20.98
CA ILE A 36 -0.19 0.93 -21.26
C ILE A 36 0.05 1.77 -20.01
N LYS A 37 1.03 1.36 -19.21
CA LYS A 37 1.43 2.07 -17.99
C LYS A 37 2.38 3.23 -18.33
N CYS A 38 2.34 4.29 -17.53
CA CYS A 38 3.26 5.41 -17.66
C CYS A 38 4.69 4.97 -17.31
N ASN A 39 5.61 5.02 -18.28
CA ASN A 39 6.99 4.59 -18.10
C ASN A 39 7.74 5.37 -17.00
N PHE A 40 7.55 6.70 -16.90
CA PHE A 40 8.15 7.50 -15.83
C PHE A 40 7.68 7.10 -14.43
N GLY A 41 6.41 6.67 -14.33
CA GLY A 41 5.84 6.16 -13.08
C GLY A 41 6.40 4.78 -12.74
N GLN A 42 6.50 3.88 -13.71
CA GLN A 42 7.06 2.54 -13.53
C GLN A 42 8.54 2.58 -13.11
N LEU A 43 9.32 3.48 -13.69
CA LEU A 43 10.72 3.69 -13.31
C LEU A 43 10.89 4.51 -12.02
N GLY A 44 9.80 5.08 -11.47
CA GLY A 44 9.85 5.87 -10.24
C GLY A 44 10.48 7.27 -10.39
N ILE A 45 10.72 7.74 -11.61
CA ILE A 45 11.44 8.99 -11.94
C ILE A 45 10.51 10.19 -12.21
N CYS A 46 9.21 10.05 -11.90
CA CYS A 46 8.24 11.14 -11.89
C CYS A 46 8.03 11.65 -10.46
N CYS A 47 8.29 12.93 -10.20
CA CYS A 47 8.11 13.55 -8.89
C CYS A 47 6.91 14.50 -8.88
N LYS A 48 6.04 14.35 -7.89
CA LYS A 48 4.82 15.16 -7.69
C LYS A 48 4.65 15.67 -6.25
N LEU A 49 5.77 15.95 -5.58
CA LEU A 49 5.80 16.28 -4.15
C LEU A 49 5.58 17.76 -3.83
N CYS A 50 5.57 18.64 -4.83
CA CYS A 50 5.35 20.07 -4.65
C CYS A 50 4.64 20.66 -5.87
N ALA A 51 4.19 21.92 -5.75
CA ALA A 51 3.46 22.63 -6.79
C ALA A 51 4.30 22.94 -8.05
N ASN A 52 5.63 22.89 -7.96
CA ASN A 52 6.53 23.13 -9.10
C ASN A 52 6.66 21.89 -10.02
N GLY A 53 6.09 20.75 -9.62
CA GLY A 53 6.01 19.55 -10.44
C GLY A 53 4.79 19.54 -11.37
N PRO A 54 4.54 18.42 -12.07
CA PRO A 54 5.29 17.16 -12.02
C PRO A 54 6.64 17.26 -12.74
N CYS A 55 7.73 16.89 -12.06
CA CYS A 55 9.05 16.78 -12.69
C CYS A 55 9.25 15.37 -13.26
N ARG A 56 9.75 15.28 -14.50
CA ARG A 56 10.13 14.00 -15.15
C ARG A 56 11.62 14.01 -15.46
N ILE A 57 12.35 13.03 -14.94
CA ILE A 57 13.78 12.94 -15.19
C ILE A 57 14.05 12.25 -16.51
N THR A 58 14.90 12.87 -17.33
CA THR A 58 15.38 12.33 -18.61
C THR A 58 16.87 12.69 -18.78
N PRO A 59 17.59 12.11 -19.75
CA PRO A 59 18.95 12.54 -20.05
C PRO A 59 19.07 14.04 -20.40
N LYS A 60 18.01 14.63 -21.00
CA LYS A 60 17.95 16.06 -21.35
C LYS A 60 17.57 16.95 -20.16
N ALA A 61 16.85 16.40 -19.18
CA ALA A 61 16.41 17.07 -17.97
C ALA A 61 16.78 16.20 -16.75
N PRO A 62 18.05 16.18 -16.32
CA PRO A 62 18.55 15.23 -15.33
C PRO A 62 18.13 15.56 -13.89
N LYS A 63 17.50 16.71 -13.67
CA LYS A 63 17.06 17.20 -12.35
C LYS A 63 15.66 17.78 -12.44
N GLY A 64 14.90 17.69 -11.34
CA GLY A 64 13.67 18.45 -11.16
C GLY A 64 13.94 19.93 -10.91
N VAL A 65 12.88 20.73 -10.85
CA VAL A 65 12.96 22.20 -10.63
C VAL A 65 13.75 22.55 -9.36
N CYS A 66 13.62 21.75 -8.30
CA CYS A 66 14.35 21.95 -7.05
C CYS A 66 15.78 21.36 -7.03
N GLY A 67 16.27 20.80 -8.14
CA GLY A 67 17.60 20.21 -8.24
C GLY A 67 17.69 18.71 -7.89
N ALA A 68 16.60 18.08 -7.45
CA ALA A 68 16.60 16.64 -7.16
C ALA A 68 16.84 15.78 -8.42
N ASN A 69 17.78 14.85 -8.35
CA ASN A 69 18.09 13.90 -9.42
C ASN A 69 17.20 12.65 -9.38
N ALA A 70 17.41 11.71 -10.32
CA ALA A 70 16.66 10.46 -10.41
C ALA A 70 16.70 9.65 -9.09
N ASP A 71 17.88 9.43 -8.52
CA ASP A 71 18.05 8.61 -7.29
C ASP A 71 17.25 9.19 -6.13
N THR A 72 17.35 10.50 -5.92
CA THR A 72 16.62 11.21 -4.87
C THR A 72 15.11 11.06 -5.08
N ILE A 73 14.62 11.18 -6.31
CA ILE A 73 13.20 11.07 -6.63
C ILE A 73 12.69 9.63 -6.42
N VAL A 74 13.43 8.62 -6.89
CA VAL A 74 13.09 7.21 -6.68
C VAL A 74 13.06 6.88 -5.18
N ALA A 75 14.08 7.28 -4.43
CA ALA A 75 14.14 7.06 -2.98
C ALA A 75 12.96 7.72 -2.25
N ARG A 76 12.59 8.96 -2.61
CA ARG A 76 11.43 9.64 -2.03
C ARG A 76 10.10 8.95 -2.35
N ASN A 77 9.92 8.52 -3.60
CA ASN A 77 8.72 7.81 -4.03
C ASN A 77 8.59 6.46 -3.29
N PHE A 78 9.69 5.71 -3.17
CA PHE A 78 9.73 4.46 -2.42
C PHE A 78 9.47 4.68 -0.92
N LEU A 79 10.12 5.66 -0.30
CA LEU A 79 9.91 5.98 1.12
C LEU A 79 8.46 6.32 1.42
N ARG A 80 7.75 7.02 0.53
CA ARG A 80 6.31 7.29 0.70
C ARG A 80 5.45 6.04 0.63
N ALA A 81 5.79 5.09 -0.23
CA ALA A 81 5.09 3.79 -0.29
C ALA A 81 5.29 2.99 1.01
N VAL A 82 6.53 2.96 1.51
CA VAL A 82 6.86 2.33 2.81
C VAL A 82 6.12 3.02 3.95
N ALA A 83 6.21 4.34 4.05
CA ALA A 83 5.56 5.10 5.11
C ALA A 83 4.03 4.91 5.12
N ALA A 84 3.39 4.88 3.94
CA ALA A 84 1.97 4.59 3.83
C ALA A 84 1.62 3.18 4.35
N GLY A 85 2.40 2.16 3.97
CA GLY A 85 2.21 0.78 4.45
C GLY A 85 2.45 0.65 5.96
N SER A 86 3.54 1.22 6.47
CA SER A 86 3.86 1.23 7.90
C SER A 86 2.78 1.95 8.72
N GLY A 87 2.22 3.05 8.21
CA GLY A 87 1.12 3.76 8.85
C GLY A 87 -0.11 2.88 9.11
N CYS A 88 -0.48 2.02 8.15
CA CYS A 88 -1.58 1.06 8.32
C CYS A 88 -1.32 0.08 9.47
N TYR A 89 -0.12 -0.49 9.56
CA TYR A 89 0.24 -1.41 10.63
C TYR A 89 0.29 -0.72 12.00
N ILE A 90 0.85 0.49 12.06
CA ILE A 90 0.88 1.28 13.29
C ILE A 90 -0.54 1.54 13.78
N HIS A 91 -1.46 1.91 12.90
CA HIS A 91 -2.87 2.14 13.25
C HIS A 91 -3.54 0.87 13.81
N VAL A 92 -3.34 -0.28 13.16
CA VAL A 92 -3.87 -1.58 13.66
C VAL A 92 -3.31 -1.91 15.04
N LEU A 93 -2.01 -1.68 15.27
CA LEU A 93 -1.37 -1.91 16.57
C LEU A 93 -1.91 -0.96 17.63
N GLU A 94 -2.07 0.32 17.31
CA GLU A 94 -2.61 1.32 18.23
C GLU A 94 -4.04 0.96 18.66
N ASN A 95 -4.90 0.60 17.70
CA ASN A 95 -6.26 0.16 18.01
C ASN A 95 -6.27 -1.12 18.84
N THR A 96 -5.42 -2.08 18.51
CA THR A 96 -5.26 -3.31 19.30
C THR A 96 -4.86 -2.99 20.75
N ALA A 97 -3.88 -2.10 20.94
CA ALA A 97 -3.42 -1.69 22.26
C ALA A 97 -4.52 -0.93 23.05
N ARG A 98 -5.26 -0.04 22.39
CA ARG A 98 -6.41 0.68 22.99
C ARG A 98 -7.53 -0.28 23.39
N ASN A 99 -7.86 -1.25 22.54
CA ASN A 99 -8.85 -2.27 22.82
C ASN A 99 -8.43 -3.18 23.97
N LEU A 100 -7.18 -3.62 24.01
CA LEU A 100 -6.64 -4.41 25.12
C LEU A 100 -6.69 -3.62 26.44
N LYS A 101 -6.32 -2.33 26.42
CA LYS A 101 -6.46 -1.45 27.59
C LYS A 101 -7.90 -1.33 28.05
N SER A 102 -8.85 -1.18 27.12
CA SER A 102 -10.28 -1.10 27.44
C SER A 102 -10.77 -2.40 28.06
N LEU A 103 -10.43 -3.55 27.47
CA LEU A 103 -10.78 -4.88 27.96
C LEU A 103 -10.26 -5.11 29.39
N GLY A 104 -9.02 -4.70 29.66
CA GLY A 104 -8.43 -4.79 31.00
C GLY A 104 -9.15 -3.91 32.02
N LYS A 105 -9.67 -2.74 31.63
CA LYS A 105 -10.46 -1.87 32.50
C LYS A 105 -11.86 -2.43 32.80
N THR A 106 -12.48 -3.09 31.82
CA THR A 106 -13.82 -3.68 31.99
C THR A 106 -13.78 -5.08 32.62
N GLY A 107 -12.59 -5.66 32.82
CA GLY A 107 -12.42 -7.01 33.34
C GLY A 107 -12.89 -8.11 32.37
N GLY A 108 -12.83 -7.85 31.06
CA GLY A 108 -13.26 -8.83 30.06
C GLY A 108 -12.27 -9.99 29.86
N GLU A 109 -12.76 -11.09 29.30
CA GLU A 109 -11.97 -12.32 29.10
C GLU A 109 -10.79 -12.12 28.14
N ILE A 110 -9.59 -12.56 28.56
CA ILE A 110 -8.38 -12.57 27.71
C ILE A 110 -8.10 -14.00 27.26
N LYS A 111 -8.35 -14.29 25.97
CA LYS A 111 -8.15 -15.63 25.38
C LYS A 111 -6.67 -16.02 25.24
N GLY A 112 -5.77 -15.06 25.14
CA GLY A 112 -4.34 -15.26 24.87
C GLY A 112 -3.44 -15.03 26.08
N ILE A 113 -3.77 -15.61 27.25
CA ILE A 113 -3.08 -15.28 28.51
C ILE A 113 -1.56 -15.52 28.47
N HIS A 114 -1.10 -16.64 27.91
CA HIS A 114 0.34 -16.93 27.78
C HIS A 114 1.06 -15.95 26.86
N ALA A 115 0.40 -15.49 25.80
CA ALA A 115 0.97 -14.48 24.91
C ALA A 115 1.07 -13.11 25.60
N LEU A 116 0.04 -12.74 26.37
CA LEU A 116 0.05 -11.53 27.18
C LEU A 116 1.12 -11.58 28.26
N ASP A 117 1.25 -12.71 28.94
CA ASP A 117 2.26 -12.94 29.97
C ASP A 117 3.69 -12.88 29.42
N ARG A 118 3.92 -13.46 28.23
CA ARG A 118 5.21 -13.31 27.55
C ARG A 118 5.52 -11.85 27.20
N LEU A 119 4.51 -11.07 26.79
CA LEU A 119 4.67 -9.65 26.46
C LEU A 119 4.91 -8.78 27.70
N SER A 120 4.31 -9.10 28.85
CA SER A 120 4.51 -8.35 30.09
C SER A 120 5.92 -8.55 30.69
N HIS A 121 6.49 -9.74 30.51
CA HIS A 121 7.81 -10.10 31.02
C HIS A 121 8.97 -9.72 30.08
N ASN A 122 8.72 -9.60 28.79
CA ASN A 122 9.69 -9.07 27.82
C ASN A 122 9.75 -7.55 27.90
N ARG A 123 10.24 -7.00 29.02
CA ARG A 123 10.66 -5.59 29.06
C ARG A 123 11.81 -5.43 28.07
N ILE A 124 11.55 -4.71 26.98
CA ILE A 124 12.60 -4.10 26.18
C ILE A 124 13.40 -3.26 27.17
N ARG A 125 14.62 -3.71 27.52
CA ARG A 125 15.58 -2.85 28.24
C ARG A 125 15.80 -1.65 27.34
N SER A 126 15.16 -0.54 27.68
CA SER A 126 15.51 0.77 27.14
C SER A 126 17.00 0.96 27.40
N SER A 127 17.79 0.92 26.32
CA SER A 127 19.19 1.35 26.30
C SER A 127 19.31 2.82 26.70
#